data_AF-G7H6Y6-F1
#
_entry.id   AF-G7H6Y6-F1
#
_cell.length_a   1.000
_cell.length_b   1.000
_cell.length_c   1.000
_cell.angle_alpha   90.00
_cell.angle_beta   90.00
_cell.angle_gamma   90.00
#
_symmetry.space_group_name_H-M   'P 1'
#
loop_
_entity.id
_entity.type
_entity.pdbx_description
1 polymer ?
#
loop_
_entity_poly.entity_id
_entity_poly.type
_entity_poly.pdbx_seq_one_letter_code
_entity_poly.pdbx_strand_id
1 'polypeptide(L)'
;LEESIPEELGFDRTPEHRVGHQQLDHELRVRDWLRSHPQQRRRLQDILLVEEFESIREYVENACIERRVRPPEPLRKWGPESAQTMRGLIRSIPSADVWATLRYLKHRDLNLPWEQHDWTDLWALSVAIPYCDAVVTEKRWAHLAAVGGFEGQYGTSVGHSRRAVEIEL
;
A
#
# COMPACT_ATOMS: atom_id res chain seq x y z
N LEU A 1 22.36 1.31 38.43
CA LEU A 1 21.06 2.00 38.55
C LEU A 1 20.28 1.66 37.30
N GLU A 2 19.68 0.47 37.29
CA GLU A 2 18.68 0.07 36.30
C GLU A 2 17.34 0.51 36.89
N GLU A 3 16.94 1.75 36.58
CA GLU A 3 15.59 2.20 36.88
C GLU A 3 14.66 1.58 35.83
N SER A 4 13.99 0.49 36.19
CA SER A 4 12.86 -0.02 35.43
C SER A 4 11.73 1.01 35.49
N ILE A 5 11.33 1.50 34.33
CA ILE A 5 10.23 2.46 34.20
C ILE A 5 8.93 1.76 34.61
N PRO A 6 8.17 2.29 35.59
CA PRO A 6 6.94 1.66 36.09
C PRO A 6 5.93 1.39 34.96
N GLU A 7 5.30 0.20 34.98
CA GLU A 7 4.24 -0.20 34.04
C GLU A 7 2.94 0.65 34.19
N GLU A 8 2.82 1.43 35.25
CA GLU A 8 1.60 2.17 35.62
C GLU A 8 1.38 3.49 34.85
N LEU A 9 2.26 3.86 33.91
CA LEU A 9 2.14 5.12 33.16
C LEU A 9 1.02 5.15 32.10
N GLY A 10 0.18 4.12 32.00
CA GLY A 10 -0.87 4.04 30.98
C GLY A 10 -0.33 4.06 29.54
N PHE A 11 0.98 3.90 29.38
CA PHE A 11 1.65 3.85 28.09
C PHE A 11 1.57 2.42 27.58
N ASP A 12 0.58 2.16 26.73
CA ASP A 12 0.40 0.86 26.11
C ASP A 12 1.61 0.56 25.21
N ARG A 13 2.53 -0.28 25.70
CA ARG A 13 3.67 -0.80 24.94
C ARG A 13 3.30 -2.04 24.14
N THR A 14 1.99 -2.33 23.96
CA THR A 14 1.54 -3.48 23.16
C THR A 14 2.27 -3.41 21.82
N PRO A 15 3.15 -4.39 21.53
CA PRO A 15 3.88 -4.37 20.29
C PRO A 15 2.90 -4.38 19.13
N GLU A 16 3.28 -3.79 18.00
CA GLU A 16 2.53 -3.75 16.73
C GLU A 16 1.98 -5.13 16.30
N HIS A 17 2.48 -6.21 16.90
CA HIS A 17 1.94 -7.56 16.87
C HIS A 17 0.41 -7.64 16.84
N ARG A 18 -0.37 -6.90 17.65
CA ARG A 18 -1.85 -7.05 17.63
C ARG A 18 -2.53 -6.38 16.43
N VAL A 19 -1.99 -5.26 15.93
CA VAL A 19 -2.55 -4.52 14.80
C VAL A 19 -2.25 -5.22 13.48
N GLY A 20 -1.00 -5.69 13.31
CA GLY A 20 -0.56 -6.44 12.13
C GLY A 20 -1.35 -7.73 11.87
N HIS A 21 -1.90 -8.38 12.90
CA HIS A 21 -2.75 -9.56 12.72
C HIS A 21 -4.05 -9.22 11.97
N GLN A 22 -4.73 -8.12 12.29
CA GLN A 22 -6.02 -7.80 11.67
C GLN A 22 -5.89 -7.43 10.19
N GLN A 23 -4.81 -6.73 9.84
CA GLN A 23 -4.55 -6.34 8.45
C GLN A 23 -4.03 -7.52 7.63
N LEU A 24 -3.14 -8.34 8.20
CA LEU A 24 -2.71 -9.59 7.57
C LEU A 24 -3.91 -10.53 7.34
N ASP A 25 -4.78 -10.69 8.33
CA ASP A 25 -5.99 -11.50 8.22
C ASP A 25 -6.88 -11.02 7.08
N HIS A 26 -6.94 -9.70 6.86
CA HIS A 26 -7.65 -9.13 5.72
C HIS A 26 -7.00 -9.54 4.39
N GLU A 27 -5.68 -9.42 4.26
CA GLU A 27 -4.97 -9.86 3.05
C GLU A 27 -5.12 -11.36 2.80
N LEU A 28 -5.09 -12.18 3.84
CA LEU A 28 -5.32 -13.62 3.75
C LEU A 28 -6.74 -13.94 3.28
N ARG A 29 -7.75 -13.22 3.77
CA ARG A 29 -9.15 -13.34 3.29
C ARG A 29 -9.27 -12.95 1.82
N VAL A 30 -8.64 -11.85 1.39
CA VAL A 30 -8.61 -11.44 -0.02
C VAL A 30 -7.98 -12.55 -0.87
N ARG A 31 -6.85 -13.11 -0.44
CA ARG A 31 -6.17 -14.20 -1.13
C ARG A 31 -7.04 -15.44 -1.28
N ASP A 32 -7.71 -15.86 -0.21
CA ASP A 32 -8.57 -17.05 -0.21
C ASP A 32 -9.83 -16.82 -1.06
N TRP A 33 -10.36 -15.60 -1.07
CA TRP A 33 -11.43 -15.19 -1.97
C TRP A 33 -10.99 -15.24 -3.45
N LEU A 34 -9.78 -14.80 -3.79
CA LEU A 34 -9.21 -14.88 -5.13
C LEU A 34 -8.91 -16.32 -5.60
N ARG A 35 -8.62 -17.22 -4.66
CA ARG A 35 -8.47 -18.66 -4.93
C ARG A 35 -9.81 -19.29 -5.28
N SER A 36 -10.87 -18.94 -4.56
CA SER A 36 -12.23 -19.43 -4.80
C SER A 36 -12.92 -18.79 -6.03
N HIS A 37 -12.48 -17.61 -6.48
CA HIS A 37 -13.06 -16.88 -7.62
C HIS A 37 -12.02 -16.54 -8.71
N PRO A 38 -11.45 -17.54 -9.41
CA PRO A 38 -10.36 -17.32 -10.37
C PRO A 38 -10.72 -16.35 -11.52
N GLN A 39 -11.98 -16.28 -11.91
CA GLN A 39 -12.49 -15.36 -12.92
C GLN A 39 -12.35 -13.87 -12.52
N GLN A 40 -12.32 -13.58 -11.21
CA GLN A 40 -12.19 -12.21 -10.68
C GLN A 40 -10.74 -11.73 -10.65
N ARG A 41 -9.76 -12.61 -10.87
CA ARG A 41 -8.34 -12.22 -10.93
C ARG A 41 -8.05 -11.19 -12.01
N ARG A 42 -8.82 -11.21 -13.11
CA ARG A 42 -8.73 -10.18 -14.17
C ARG A 42 -9.09 -8.78 -13.68
N ARG A 43 -9.90 -8.69 -12.62
CA ARG A 43 -10.35 -7.44 -11.99
C ARG A 43 -9.65 -7.16 -10.66
N LEU A 44 -8.65 -7.96 -10.28
CA LEU A 44 -7.95 -7.81 -9.00
C LEU A 44 -7.44 -6.38 -8.78
N GLN A 45 -6.84 -5.79 -9.82
CA GLN A 45 -6.34 -4.42 -9.72
C GLN A 45 -7.46 -3.42 -9.43
N ASP A 46 -8.63 -3.57 -10.06
CA ASP A 46 -9.78 -2.70 -9.80
C ASP A 46 -10.32 -2.88 -8.38
N ILE A 47 -10.37 -4.13 -7.89
CA ILE A 47 -10.83 -4.43 -6.53
C ILE A 47 -9.93 -3.76 -5.49
N LEU A 48 -8.61 -3.90 -5.63
CA LEU A 48 -7.65 -3.32 -4.70
C LEU A 48 -7.63 -1.79 -4.78
N LEU A 49 -7.76 -1.22 -5.98
CA LEU A 49 -7.86 0.24 -6.17
C LEU A 49 -9.13 0.81 -5.53
N VAL A 50 -10.25 0.10 -5.63
CA VAL A 50 -11.49 0.48 -4.98
C VAL A 50 -11.33 0.44 -3.45
N GLU A 51 -10.70 -0.61 -2.93
CA GLU A 51 -10.45 -0.71 -1.49
C GLU A 51 -9.54 0.41 -0.99
N GLU A 52 -8.52 0.78 -1.78
CA GLU A 52 -7.65 1.91 -1.46
C GLU A 52 -8.40 3.25 -1.56
N PHE A 53 -9.29 3.42 -2.53
CA PHE A 53 -10.14 4.60 -2.59
C PHE A 53 -11.04 4.71 -1.35
N GLU A 54 -11.65 3.60 -0.91
CA GLU A 54 -12.48 3.57 0.29
C GLU A 54 -11.68 3.92 1.55
N SER A 55 -10.40 3.54 1.63
CA SER A 55 -9.53 3.89 2.77
C SER A 55 -9.27 5.40 2.87
N ILE A 56 -9.19 6.09 1.73
CA ILE A 56 -8.93 7.53 1.67
C ILE A 56 -10.19 8.39 1.49
N ARG A 57 -11.37 7.78 1.28
CA ARG A 57 -12.59 8.49 0.88
C ARG A 57 -12.94 9.63 1.84
N GLU A 58 -12.88 9.39 3.14
CA GLU A 58 -13.21 10.39 4.15
C GLU A 58 -12.27 11.61 4.04
N TYR A 59 -10.97 11.40 3.82
CA TYR A 59 -10.01 12.48 3.62
C TYR A 59 -10.30 13.28 2.35
N VAL A 60 -10.68 12.59 1.26
CA VAL A 60 -11.06 13.23 -0.01
C VAL A 60 -12.33 14.07 0.18
N GLU A 61 -13.33 13.54 0.87
CA GLU A 61 -14.60 14.23 1.16
C GLU A 61 -14.35 15.46 2.05
N ASN A 62 -13.58 15.32 3.12
CA ASN A 62 -13.21 16.42 4.00
C ASN A 62 -12.44 17.51 3.26
N ALA A 63 -11.45 17.15 2.43
CA ALA A 63 -10.71 18.10 1.62
C ALA A 63 -11.62 18.86 0.62
N CYS A 64 -12.65 18.20 0.07
CA CYS A 64 -13.62 18.84 -0.79
C CYS A 64 -14.50 19.84 -0.02
N ILE A 65 -14.96 19.46 1.19
CA ILE A 65 -15.74 20.34 2.08
C ILE A 65 -14.93 21.59 2.43
N GLU A 66 -13.68 21.43 2.88
CA GLU A 66 -12.78 22.53 3.24
C GLU A 66 -12.57 23.51 2.08
N ARG A 67 -12.38 22.97 0.87
CA ARG A 67 -12.16 23.77 -0.34
C ARG A 67 -13.46 24.27 -0.98
N ARG A 68 -14.63 23.96 -0.41
CA ARG A 68 -15.97 24.29 -0.94
C ARG A 68 -16.16 23.82 -2.38
N VAL A 69 -15.54 22.70 -2.73
CA VAL A 69 -15.73 22.02 -4.02
C VAL A 69 -16.54 20.76 -3.81
N ARG A 70 -17.23 20.29 -4.86
CA ARG A 70 -17.87 18.98 -4.81
C ARG A 70 -16.91 17.92 -5.35
N PRO A 71 -16.84 16.72 -4.75
CA PRO A 71 -16.19 15.59 -5.39
C PRO A 71 -16.82 15.37 -6.78
N PRO A 72 -16.02 15.06 -7.81
CA PRO A 72 -16.53 14.77 -9.15
C PRO A 72 -17.54 13.60 -9.12
N GLU A 73 -18.57 13.65 -9.99
CA GLU A 73 -19.67 12.66 -10.02
C GLU A 73 -19.21 11.18 -9.99
N PRO A 74 -18.15 10.76 -10.70
CA PRO A 74 -17.69 9.37 -10.68
C PRO A 74 -17.23 8.89 -9.29
N LEU A 75 -16.87 9.80 -8.38
CA LEU A 75 -16.51 9.46 -6.99
C LEU A 75 -17.73 9.45 -6.04
N ARG A 76 -18.86 10.01 -6.49
CA ARG A 76 -20.11 10.10 -5.70
C ARG A 76 -21.08 8.97 -6.02
N LYS A 77 -21.11 8.51 -7.28
CA LYS A 77 -21.99 7.45 -7.75
C LYS A 77 -21.18 6.36 -8.40
N TRP A 78 -21.43 5.13 -7.97
CA TRP A 78 -20.83 3.94 -8.54
C TRP A 78 -21.33 3.69 -9.97
N GLY A 79 -20.40 3.57 -10.91
CA GLY A 79 -20.66 3.26 -12.31
C GLY A 79 -19.37 2.86 -13.05
N PRO A 80 -19.46 2.51 -14.33
CA PRO A 80 -18.30 2.08 -15.14
C PRO A 80 -17.18 3.13 -15.20
N GLU A 81 -17.55 4.41 -15.25
CA GLU A 81 -16.59 5.54 -15.29
C GLU A 81 -15.94 5.83 -13.92
N SER A 82 -16.54 5.33 -12.83
CA SER A 82 -16.02 5.49 -11.46
C SER A 82 -14.69 4.79 -11.28
N ALA A 83 -14.53 3.58 -11.80
CA ALA A 83 -13.29 2.81 -11.65
C ALA A 83 -12.09 3.52 -12.29
N GLN A 84 -12.28 4.09 -13.49
CA GLN A 84 -11.22 4.84 -14.16
C GLN A 84 -10.87 6.14 -13.42
N THR A 85 -11.87 6.83 -12.88
CA THR A 85 -11.67 8.06 -12.12
C THR A 85 -10.97 7.78 -10.78
N MET A 86 -11.41 6.75 -10.05
CA MET A 86 -10.77 6.29 -8.81
C MET A 86 -9.32 5.88 -9.07
N ARG A 87 -9.07 5.12 -10.14
CA ARG A 87 -7.72 4.78 -10.57
C ARG A 87 -6.89 6.04 -10.84
N GLY A 88 -7.41 7.01 -11.57
CA GLY A 88 -6.73 8.28 -11.82
C GLY A 88 -6.39 9.03 -10.51
N LEU A 89 -7.33 9.06 -9.57
CA LEU A 89 -7.13 9.68 -8.26
C LEU A 89 -6.07 8.95 -7.43
N ILE A 90 -6.18 7.64 -7.26
CA ILE A 90 -5.19 6.85 -6.51
C ILE A 90 -3.80 7.00 -7.12
N ARG A 91 -3.69 6.93 -8.45
CA ARG A 91 -2.41 7.11 -9.16
C ARG A 91 -1.84 8.52 -9.04
N SER A 92 -2.66 9.51 -8.67
CA SER A 92 -2.21 10.89 -8.42
C SER A 92 -1.65 11.10 -7.01
N ILE A 93 -1.85 10.13 -6.11
CA ILE A 93 -1.33 10.15 -4.74
C ILE A 93 -0.18 9.13 -4.71
N PRO A 94 1.10 9.56 -4.76
CA PRO A 94 2.23 8.66 -4.98
C PRO A 94 2.29 7.49 -3.99
N SER A 95 1.98 7.73 -2.72
CA SER A 95 1.97 6.67 -1.71
C SER A 95 0.84 5.66 -1.90
N ALA A 96 -0.36 6.12 -2.26
CA ALA A 96 -1.49 5.24 -2.54
C ALA A 96 -1.25 4.41 -3.82
N ASP A 97 -0.61 4.99 -4.83
CA ASP A 97 -0.22 4.28 -6.06
C ASP A 97 0.77 3.16 -5.79
N VAL A 98 1.84 3.45 -5.04
CA VAL A 98 2.85 2.44 -4.67
C VAL A 98 2.23 1.35 -3.82
N TRP A 99 1.43 1.73 -2.81
CA TRP A 99 0.69 0.79 -1.97
C TRP A 99 -0.19 -0.16 -2.79
N ALA A 100 -1.09 0.39 -3.61
CA ALA A 100 -2.02 -0.39 -4.42
C ALA A 100 -1.27 -1.29 -5.44
N THR A 101 -0.20 -0.78 -6.03
CA THR A 101 0.58 -1.51 -7.03
C THR A 101 1.39 -2.66 -6.42
N LEU A 102 2.11 -2.44 -5.33
CA LEU A 102 2.85 -3.51 -4.64
C LEU A 102 1.90 -4.58 -4.11
N ARG A 103 0.77 -4.17 -3.52
CA ARG A 103 -0.26 -5.08 -3.03
C ARG A 103 -0.86 -5.92 -4.16
N TYR A 104 -1.14 -5.30 -5.31
CA TYR A 104 -1.58 -5.99 -6.52
C TYR A 104 -0.56 -7.03 -6.98
N LEU A 105 0.72 -6.64 -7.08
CA LEU A 105 1.77 -7.55 -7.55
C LEU A 105 1.98 -8.74 -6.60
N LYS A 106 1.87 -8.50 -5.29
CA LYS A 106 1.90 -9.55 -4.26
C LYS A 106 0.73 -10.52 -4.41
N HIS A 107 -0.50 -10.02 -4.61
CA HIS A 107 -1.68 -10.87 -4.83
C HIS A 107 -1.75 -11.54 -6.20
N ARG A 108 -1.07 -10.98 -7.21
CA ARG A 108 -1.04 -11.54 -8.57
C ARG A 108 -0.43 -12.94 -8.59
N ASP A 109 0.61 -13.17 -7.79
CA ASP A 109 1.19 -14.48 -7.57
C ASP A 109 0.74 -15.08 -6.23
N LEU A 110 -0.32 -15.89 -6.28
CA LEU A 110 -0.92 -16.52 -5.10
C LEU A 110 -0.03 -17.61 -4.45
N ASN A 111 1.14 -17.90 -5.02
CA ASN A 111 2.15 -18.77 -4.40
C ASN A 111 3.07 -17.99 -3.46
N LEU A 112 3.11 -16.65 -3.56
CA LEU A 112 3.81 -15.82 -2.59
C LEU A 112 2.98 -15.78 -1.29
N PRO A 113 3.52 -16.30 -0.17
CA PRO A 113 2.82 -16.21 1.10
C PRO A 113 2.77 -14.75 1.57
N TRP A 114 1.67 -14.40 2.24
CA TRP A 114 1.60 -13.20 3.06
C TRP A 114 2.18 -13.53 4.43
N GLU A 115 3.22 -12.81 4.81
CA GLU A 115 3.87 -12.91 6.11
C GLU A 115 3.45 -11.72 6.98
N GLN A 116 3.54 -11.88 8.30
CA GLN A 116 3.08 -10.85 9.25
C GLN A 116 3.72 -9.48 9.01
N HIS A 117 4.97 -9.46 8.57
CA HIS A 117 5.74 -8.23 8.40
C HIS A 117 5.51 -7.61 7.01
N ASP A 118 4.92 -8.35 6.07
CA ASP A 118 4.67 -7.87 4.71
C ASP A 118 3.79 -6.62 4.71
N TRP A 119 2.84 -6.53 5.65
CA TRP A 119 1.97 -5.35 5.76
C TRP A 119 2.75 -4.10 6.18
N THR A 120 3.59 -4.23 7.21
CA THR A 120 4.44 -3.13 7.70
C THR A 120 5.46 -2.71 6.64
N ASP A 121 6.06 -3.68 5.95
CA ASP A 121 6.98 -3.41 4.83
C ASP A 121 6.27 -2.66 3.70
N LEU A 122 5.08 -3.12 3.30
CA LEU A 122 4.27 -2.47 2.28
C LEU A 122 3.95 -1.03 2.67
N TRP A 123 3.63 -0.79 3.94
CA TRP A 123 3.32 0.54 4.46
C TRP A 123 4.54 1.44 4.41
N ALA A 124 5.68 0.99 4.92
CA ALA A 124 6.93 1.74 4.90
C ALA A 124 7.38 2.07 3.46
N LEU A 125 7.32 1.07 2.56
CA LEU A 125 7.71 1.23 1.16
C LEU A 125 6.78 2.14 0.38
N SER A 126 5.49 2.16 0.72
CA SER A 126 4.53 3.05 0.06
C SER A 126 4.90 4.52 0.22
N VAL A 127 5.57 4.89 1.32
CA VAL A 127 6.07 6.25 1.53
C VAL A 127 7.52 6.39 1.05
N ALA A 128 8.38 5.41 1.30
CA ALA A 128 9.80 5.52 0.96
C ALA A 128 10.04 5.60 -0.55
N ILE A 129 9.38 4.74 -1.33
CA ILE A 129 9.61 4.66 -2.78
C ILE A 129 9.29 5.97 -3.50
N PRO A 130 8.14 6.63 -3.33
CA PRO A 130 7.84 7.82 -4.12
C PRO A 130 8.54 9.11 -3.64
N TYR A 131 9.18 9.11 -2.47
CA TYR A 131 9.70 10.34 -1.85
C TYR A 131 11.20 10.33 -1.53
N CYS A 132 11.90 9.19 -1.62
CA CYS A 132 13.34 9.10 -1.46
C CYS A 132 14.04 8.97 -2.82
N ASP A 133 15.27 9.47 -2.95
CA ASP A 133 16.09 9.24 -4.15
C ASP A 133 16.55 7.77 -4.26
N ALA A 134 16.74 7.11 -3.10
CA ALA A 134 17.14 5.71 -3.02
C ALA A 134 16.46 4.98 -1.86
N VAL A 135 16.05 3.72 -2.11
CA VAL A 135 15.46 2.83 -1.11
C VAL A 135 16.16 1.47 -1.13
N VAL A 136 16.63 1.02 0.04
CA VAL A 136 17.17 -0.34 0.22
C VAL A 136 16.18 -1.16 1.02
N THR A 137 15.74 -2.29 0.47
CA THR A 137 14.76 -3.20 1.09
C THR A 137 15.16 -4.67 0.88
N GLU A 138 14.33 -5.63 1.26
CA GLU A 138 14.59 -7.03 0.95
C GLU A 138 14.46 -7.34 -0.54
N LYS A 139 15.13 -8.42 -0.98
CA LYS A 139 15.18 -8.85 -2.40
C LYS A 139 13.80 -8.94 -3.05
N ARG A 140 12.82 -9.40 -2.29
CA ARG A 140 11.45 -9.60 -2.77
C ARG A 140 10.77 -8.27 -3.10
N TRP A 141 10.79 -7.30 -2.18
CA TRP A 141 10.21 -5.98 -2.43
C TRP A 141 10.96 -5.20 -3.50
N ALA A 142 12.29 -5.30 -3.55
CA ALA A 142 13.07 -4.71 -4.64
C ALA A 142 12.65 -5.27 -6.01
N HIS A 143 12.44 -6.59 -6.11
CA HIS A 143 11.95 -7.21 -7.33
C HIS A 143 10.53 -6.73 -7.70
N LEU A 144 9.60 -6.67 -6.74
CA LEU A 144 8.24 -6.19 -6.99
C LEU A 144 8.22 -4.71 -7.37
N ALA A 145 9.08 -3.87 -6.77
CA ALA A 145 9.23 -2.46 -7.13
C ALA A 145 9.73 -2.28 -8.57
N ALA A 146 10.72 -3.08 -8.99
CA ALA A 146 11.20 -3.10 -10.36
C ALA A 146 10.11 -3.53 -11.36
N VAL A 147 9.35 -4.58 -11.03
CA VAL A 147 8.20 -5.03 -11.84
C VAL A 147 7.09 -3.97 -11.89
N GLY A 148 6.90 -3.21 -10.81
CA GLY A 148 5.98 -2.08 -10.72
C GLY A 148 6.42 -0.85 -11.55
N GLY A 149 7.68 -0.79 -11.96
CA GLY A 149 8.22 0.30 -12.77
C GLY A 149 8.44 1.60 -11.98
N PHE A 150 8.59 1.53 -10.66
CA PHE A 150 8.67 2.72 -9.82
C PHE A 150 9.92 3.57 -10.05
N GLU A 151 11.04 2.97 -10.47
CA GLU A 151 12.26 3.73 -10.77
C GLU A 151 12.02 4.75 -11.89
N GLY A 152 11.37 4.33 -12.98
CA GLY A 152 11.04 5.22 -14.08
C GLY A 152 9.90 6.20 -13.75
N GLN A 153 9.01 5.82 -12.83
CA GLN A 153 7.85 6.64 -12.47
C GLN A 153 8.18 7.75 -11.48
N TYR A 154 9.00 7.45 -10.46
CA TYR A 154 9.30 8.35 -9.36
C TYR A 154 10.74 8.85 -9.36
N GLY A 155 11.62 8.29 -10.20
CA GLY A 155 13.04 8.64 -10.21
C GLY A 155 13.82 8.04 -9.04
N THR A 156 13.25 7.04 -8.36
CA THR A 156 13.83 6.43 -7.17
C THR A 156 14.60 5.16 -7.51
N SER A 157 15.85 5.06 -7.09
CA SER A 157 16.61 3.82 -7.19
C SER A 157 16.22 2.83 -6.10
N VAL A 158 15.70 1.65 -6.45
CA VAL A 158 15.23 0.65 -5.47
C VAL A 158 16.09 -0.62 -5.52
N GLY A 159 16.82 -0.88 -4.44
CA GLY A 159 17.77 -1.98 -4.35
C GLY A 159 17.56 -2.90 -3.15
N HIS A 160 18.27 -4.04 -3.14
CA HIS A 160 18.28 -4.96 -2.00
C HIS A 160 19.61 -5.05 -1.24
N SER A 161 20.53 -4.16 -1.59
CA SER A 161 21.83 -4.05 -0.94
C SER A 161 22.33 -2.62 -1.08
N ARG A 162 23.25 -2.20 -0.20
CA ARG A 162 23.86 -0.87 -0.29
C ARG A 162 24.46 -0.58 -1.67
N ARG A 163 25.16 -1.57 -2.24
CA ARG A 163 25.75 -1.47 -3.59
C ARG A 163 24.73 -1.26 -4.70
N ALA A 164 23.50 -1.68 -4.50
CA ALA A 164 22.45 -1.55 -5.51
C ALA A 164 21.94 -0.10 -5.65
N VAL A 165 22.26 0.79 -4.69
CA VAL A 165 21.85 2.20 -4.70
C VAL A 165 23.04 3.18 -4.64
N GLU A 166 24.28 2.67 -4.72
CA GLU A 166 25.52 3.49 -4.68
C GLU A 166 25.72 4.38 -5.92
N ILE A 167 24.86 4.28 -6.94
CA ILE A 167 24.97 5.08 -8.18
C ILE A 167 24.39 6.50 -8.00
N GLU A 168 23.58 6.73 -6.97
CA GLU A 168 22.84 7.98 -6.71
C GLU A 168 23.46 8.87 -5.61
N LEU A 169 24.44 8.35 -4.85
CA LEU A 169 25.12 9.04 -3.75
C LEU A 169 26.54 9.50 -4.15
#